data_AF-A0AA95H1X6-F1
#
_entry.id   AF-A0AA95H1X6-F1
#
_cell.length_a   1.000
_cell.length_b   1.000
_cell.length_c   1.000
_cell.angle_alpha   90.00
_cell.angle_beta   90.00
_cell.angle_gamma   90.00
#
_symmetry.space_group_name_H-M   'P 1'
#
loop_
_entity.id
_entity.type
_entity.pdbx_description
1 polymer ?
#
loop_
_entity_poly.entity_id
_entity_poly.type
_entity_poly.pdbx_seq_one_letter_code
_entity_poly.pdbx_strand_id
1 'polypeptide(L)'
;MDKQAQEQVDSVMEQLSGYISHAPWDEWMAEVFEEALAYTADALDLSIDEVLDYIDEEDTLGRMAHAHVFEHFVTTEENESGETVLQAFLRQHVDPAKLPKGYQYLQALADSKLGIWEVVDVKGKTAKLKLLGQDTPIFDVNIDIQNLPKNVCIATRVLALPNQQNILGFGLLPLEREDAIDTLDYLAAIRGEILAQLAAEQPHLSEAERQQLLQEELNDLLFYETFASWIGQGFEE
;
A
#
# COMPACT_ATOMS: atom_id res chain seq x y z
N MET A 1 -11.81 12.60 -9.79
CA MET A 1 -11.58 12.24 -11.19
C MET A 1 -12.89 12.47 -11.97
N ASP A 2 -12.86 12.77 -13.26
CA ASP A 2 -14.10 12.81 -14.06
C ASP A 2 -14.57 11.38 -14.40
N LYS A 3 -15.84 11.22 -14.79
CA LYS A 3 -16.45 9.90 -15.02
C LYS A 3 -15.72 9.11 -16.12
N GLN A 4 -15.28 9.78 -17.18
CA GLN A 4 -14.62 9.12 -18.31
C GLN A 4 -13.23 8.62 -17.93
N ALA A 5 -12.52 9.37 -17.09
CA ALA A 5 -11.24 8.94 -16.53
C ALA A 5 -11.42 7.78 -15.55
N GLN A 6 -12.48 7.76 -14.74
CA GLN A 6 -12.82 6.61 -13.89
C GLN A 6 -13.08 5.35 -14.71
N GLU A 7 -13.90 5.42 -15.76
CA GLU A 7 -14.19 4.26 -16.64
C GLU A 7 -12.90 3.71 -17.30
N GLN A 8 -11.92 4.58 -17.60
CA GLN A 8 -10.63 4.15 -18.13
C GLN A 8 -9.75 3.49 -17.08
N VAL A 9 -9.76 3.98 -15.84
CA VAL A 9 -9.06 3.34 -14.73
C VAL A 9 -9.67 1.97 -14.45
N ASP A 10 -10.99 1.88 -14.31
CA ASP A 10 -11.71 0.63 -14.04
C ASP A 10 -11.40 -0.44 -15.12
N SER A 11 -11.42 -0.05 -16.40
CA SER A 11 -11.10 -0.96 -17.50
C SER A 11 -9.65 -1.46 -17.48
N VAL A 12 -8.70 -0.60 -17.12
CA VAL A 12 -7.28 -0.98 -17.04
C VAL A 12 -7.00 -1.81 -15.78
N MET A 13 -7.69 -1.55 -14.67
CA MET A 13 -7.66 -2.39 -13.47
C MET A 13 -8.23 -3.79 -13.72
N GLU A 14 -9.31 -3.91 -14.50
CA GLU A 14 -9.86 -5.20 -14.93
C GLU A 14 -8.85 -6.00 -15.77
N GLN A 15 -8.11 -5.32 -16.67
CA GLN A 15 -7.04 -5.95 -17.43
C GLN A 15 -5.89 -6.42 -16.54
N LEU A 16 -5.48 -5.60 -15.57
CA LEU A 16 -4.44 -5.96 -14.61
C LEU A 16 -4.88 -7.15 -13.74
N SER A 17 -6.12 -7.14 -13.24
CA SER A 17 -6.70 -8.27 -12.52
C SER A 17 -6.71 -9.54 -13.38
N GLY A 18 -7.14 -9.45 -14.64
CA GLY A 18 -7.09 -10.57 -15.58
C GLY A 18 -5.66 -11.06 -15.87
N TYR A 19 -4.67 -10.16 -15.86
CA TYR A 19 -3.26 -10.50 -16.07
C TYR A 19 -2.68 -11.28 -14.89
N ILE A 20 -2.98 -10.87 -13.65
CA ILE A 20 -2.46 -11.54 -12.45
C ILE A 20 -3.17 -12.85 -12.12
N SER A 21 -4.34 -13.11 -12.69
CA SER A 21 -5.05 -14.40 -12.54
C SER A 21 -4.44 -15.56 -13.35
N HIS A 22 -3.18 -15.42 -13.79
CA HIS A 22 -2.45 -16.43 -14.54
C HIS A 22 -1.01 -16.52 -14.01
N ALA A 23 -0.43 -17.71 -14.11
CA ALA A 23 0.96 -17.97 -13.73
C ALA A 23 1.95 -16.95 -14.35
N PRO A 24 2.97 -16.51 -13.59
CA PRO A 24 3.30 -16.96 -12.22
C PRO A 24 2.56 -16.22 -11.09
N TRP A 25 1.68 -15.28 -11.42
CA TRP A 25 1.19 -14.28 -10.46
C TRP A 25 0.04 -14.75 -9.58
N ASP A 26 -0.73 -15.74 -10.04
CA ASP A 26 -1.93 -16.23 -9.36
C ASP A 26 -1.62 -16.93 -8.04
N GLU A 27 -0.56 -17.75 -8.04
CA GLU A 27 -0.07 -18.42 -6.84
C GLU A 27 0.56 -17.40 -5.87
N TRP A 28 1.39 -16.48 -6.38
CA TRP A 28 2.10 -15.50 -5.53
C TRP A 28 1.17 -14.51 -4.84
N MET A 29 0.08 -14.08 -5.50
CA MET A 29 -0.89 -13.19 -4.85
C MET A 29 -1.56 -13.89 -3.65
N ALA A 30 -1.83 -15.19 -3.76
CA ALA A 30 -2.41 -15.97 -2.67
C ALA A 30 -1.40 -16.12 -1.51
N GLU A 31 -0.12 -16.36 -1.82
CA GLU A 31 0.96 -16.44 -0.85
C GLU A 31 1.11 -15.12 -0.07
N VAL A 32 1.17 -13.97 -0.75
CA VAL A 32 1.26 -12.66 -0.09
C VAL A 32 0.05 -12.39 0.83
N PHE A 33 -1.15 -12.83 0.42
CA PHE A 33 -2.34 -12.69 1.26
C PHE A 33 -2.26 -13.61 2.49
N GLU A 34 -1.83 -14.86 2.32
CA GLU A 34 -1.61 -15.80 3.43
C GLU A 34 -0.55 -15.31 4.42
N GLU A 35 0.55 -14.75 3.92
CA GLU A 35 1.61 -14.16 4.74
C GLU A 35 1.11 -12.95 5.54
N ALA A 36 0.30 -12.08 4.92
CA ALA A 36 -0.31 -10.94 5.63
C ALA A 36 -1.26 -11.39 6.76
N LEU A 37 -2.06 -12.43 6.52
CA LEU A 37 -2.92 -13.03 7.53
C LEU A 37 -2.11 -13.69 8.65
N ALA A 38 -1.08 -14.46 8.29
CA ALA A 38 -0.22 -15.15 9.26
C ALA A 38 0.54 -14.15 10.14
N TYR A 39 1.08 -13.08 9.56
CA TYR A 39 1.72 -11.99 10.29
C TYR A 39 0.75 -11.36 11.29
N THR A 40 -0.45 -11.02 10.82
CA THR A 40 -1.47 -10.37 11.64
C THR A 40 -1.93 -11.27 12.78
N ALA A 41 -2.16 -12.55 12.50
CA ALA A 41 -2.53 -13.55 13.49
C ALA A 41 -1.46 -13.65 14.59
N ASP A 42 -0.17 -13.73 14.23
CA ASP A 42 0.93 -13.75 15.20
C ASP A 42 1.03 -12.45 16.01
N ALA A 43 0.95 -11.29 15.33
CA ALA A 43 1.05 -9.98 15.96
C ALA A 43 -0.07 -9.71 16.98
N LEU A 44 -1.27 -10.23 16.73
CA LEU A 44 -2.45 -10.02 17.56
C LEU A 44 -2.74 -11.19 18.53
N ASP A 45 -1.90 -12.25 18.55
CA ASP A 45 -2.16 -13.50 19.30
C ASP A 45 -3.52 -14.12 18.96
N LEU A 46 -3.89 -14.06 17.67
CA LEU A 46 -5.11 -14.61 17.09
C LEU A 46 -4.79 -15.83 16.20
N SER A 47 -5.83 -16.60 15.88
CA SER A 47 -5.75 -17.56 14.77
C SER A 47 -6.01 -16.88 13.42
N ILE A 48 -5.50 -17.46 12.34
CA ILE A 48 -5.79 -17.00 10.97
C ILE A 48 -7.30 -17.02 10.69
N ASP A 49 -8.03 -18.01 11.21
CA ASP A 49 -9.48 -18.11 11.06
C ASP A 49 -10.21 -16.90 11.71
N GLU A 50 -9.75 -16.43 12.88
CA GLU A 50 -10.33 -15.24 13.54
C GLU A 50 -10.09 -13.96 12.75
N VAL A 51 -8.90 -13.81 12.15
CA VAL A 51 -8.59 -12.66 11.27
C VAL A 51 -9.45 -12.71 10.01
N LEU A 52 -9.61 -13.88 9.40
CA LEU A 52 -10.47 -14.07 8.23
C LEU A 52 -11.93 -13.77 8.55
N ASP A 53 -12.45 -14.30 9.66
CA ASP A 53 -13.82 -14.07 10.09
C ASP A 53 -14.09 -12.56 10.23
N TYR A 54 -13.17 -11.79 10.85
CA TYR A 54 -13.29 -10.33 10.96
C TYR A 54 -13.32 -9.62 9.59
N ILE A 55 -12.46 -10.02 8.66
CA ILE A 55 -12.41 -9.43 7.32
C ILE A 55 -13.70 -9.75 6.53
N ASP A 56 -14.29 -10.93 6.77
CA ASP A 56 -15.51 -11.42 6.15
C ASP A 56 -16.80 -10.90 6.83
N GLU A 57 -16.72 -10.30 8.03
CA GLU A 57 -17.88 -9.75 8.76
C GLU A 57 -18.63 -8.68 7.96
N GLU A 58 -17.89 -7.83 7.24
CA GLU A 58 -18.47 -6.80 6.38
C GLU A 58 -17.82 -6.76 4.98
N ASP A 59 -18.66 -6.73 3.94
CA ASP A 59 -18.27 -6.54 2.53
C ASP A 59 -17.26 -5.40 2.30
N THR A 60 -17.29 -4.37 3.14
CA THR A 60 -16.40 -3.20 3.07
C THR A 60 -15.00 -3.50 3.62
N LEU A 61 -14.89 -4.26 4.71
CA LEU A 61 -13.61 -4.62 5.32
C LEU A 61 -12.83 -5.54 4.38
N GLY A 62 -13.48 -6.61 3.88
CA GLY A 62 -12.91 -7.48 2.85
C GLY A 62 -12.34 -6.74 1.66
N ARG A 63 -13.07 -5.75 1.12
CA ARG A 63 -12.58 -4.95 -0.02
C ARG A 63 -11.36 -4.11 0.32
N MET A 64 -11.30 -3.53 1.51
CA MET A 64 -10.16 -2.73 1.96
C MET A 64 -8.92 -3.61 2.15
N ALA A 65 -9.08 -4.76 2.81
CA ALA A 65 -8.02 -5.74 2.99
C ALA A 65 -7.47 -6.21 1.63
N HIS A 66 -8.35 -6.69 0.75
CA HIS A 66 -7.95 -7.15 -0.59
C HIS A 66 -7.29 -6.04 -1.42
N ALA A 67 -7.80 -4.80 -1.38
CA ALA A 67 -7.20 -3.70 -2.12
C ALA A 67 -5.80 -3.34 -1.58
N HIS A 68 -5.60 -3.41 -0.26
CA HIS A 68 -4.31 -3.14 0.37
C HIS A 68 -3.26 -4.20 -0.02
N VAL A 69 -3.62 -5.48 0.10
CA VAL A 69 -2.73 -6.59 -0.33
C VAL A 69 -2.48 -6.57 -1.83
N PHE A 70 -3.50 -6.32 -2.64
CA PHE A 70 -3.36 -6.20 -4.08
C PHE A 70 -2.36 -5.09 -4.46
N GLU A 71 -2.50 -3.89 -3.87
CA GLU A 71 -1.62 -2.78 -4.19
C GLU A 71 -0.18 -3.03 -3.72
N HIS A 72 0.02 -3.72 -2.60
CA HIS A 72 1.33 -4.20 -2.19
C HIS A 72 1.89 -5.16 -3.24
N PHE A 73 1.22 -6.30 -3.44
CA PHE A 73 1.59 -7.34 -4.41
C PHE A 73 2.00 -6.77 -5.78
N VAL A 74 1.15 -5.93 -6.39
CA VAL A 74 1.44 -5.48 -7.77
C VAL A 74 2.64 -4.52 -7.85
N THR A 75 3.05 -3.92 -6.74
CA THR A 75 4.11 -2.91 -6.70
C THR A 75 5.41 -3.38 -6.05
N THR A 76 5.42 -4.52 -5.36
CA THR A 76 6.60 -5.07 -4.68
C THR A 76 7.06 -6.39 -5.25
N GLU A 77 6.15 -7.30 -5.61
CA GLU A 77 6.53 -8.63 -6.10
C GLU A 77 7.20 -8.57 -7.47
N GLU A 78 8.39 -9.15 -7.57
CA GLU A 78 9.23 -9.12 -8.76
C GLU A 78 9.31 -10.50 -9.44
N ASN A 79 9.32 -10.49 -10.77
CA ASN A 79 9.68 -11.69 -11.53
C ASN A 79 11.20 -11.94 -11.52
N GLU A 80 11.63 -13.05 -12.15
CA GLU A 80 13.04 -13.40 -12.30
C GLU A 80 13.94 -12.32 -12.95
N SER A 81 13.34 -11.34 -13.64
CA SER A 81 14.07 -10.22 -14.26
C SER A 81 14.18 -8.98 -13.36
N GLY A 82 13.65 -9.04 -12.13
CA GLY A 82 13.59 -7.90 -11.22
C GLY A 82 12.58 -6.83 -11.65
N GLU A 83 11.57 -7.21 -12.45
CA GLU A 83 10.45 -6.30 -12.77
C GLU A 83 9.28 -6.61 -11.86
N THR A 84 8.70 -5.58 -11.24
CA THR A 84 7.48 -5.74 -10.46
C THR A 84 6.32 -6.18 -11.36
N VAL A 85 5.28 -6.83 -10.79
CA VAL A 85 4.06 -7.22 -11.53
C VAL A 85 3.55 -6.08 -12.40
N LEU A 86 3.48 -4.87 -11.84
CA LEU A 86 2.95 -3.71 -12.54
C LEU A 86 3.89 -3.18 -13.63
N GLN A 87 5.21 -3.23 -13.42
CA GLN A 87 6.19 -2.91 -14.46
C GLN A 87 6.10 -3.89 -15.63
N ALA A 88 6.04 -5.20 -15.33
CA ALA A 88 5.87 -6.24 -16.33
C ALA A 88 4.56 -6.08 -17.10
N PHE A 89 3.46 -5.76 -16.41
CA PHE A 89 2.16 -5.48 -17.03
C PHE A 89 2.23 -4.26 -17.97
N LEU A 90 2.74 -3.14 -17.49
CA LEU A 90 2.85 -1.89 -18.26
C LEU A 90 3.70 -2.08 -19.52
N ARG A 91 4.83 -2.79 -19.43
CA ARG A 91 5.70 -3.09 -20.56
C ARG A 91 5.00 -3.90 -21.65
N GLN A 92 4.09 -4.80 -21.30
CA GLN A 92 3.36 -5.64 -22.25
C GLN A 92 2.19 -4.92 -22.93
N HIS A 93 1.62 -3.90 -22.28
CA HIS A 93 0.36 -3.28 -22.71
C HIS A 93 0.51 -1.85 -23.24
N VAL A 94 1.64 -1.18 -22.98
CA VAL A 94 1.80 0.24 -23.28
C VAL A 94 3.10 0.54 -24.01
N ASP A 95 3.00 1.34 -25.07
CA ASP A 95 4.15 2.06 -25.63
C ASP A 95 4.50 3.26 -24.72
N PRO A 96 5.69 3.31 -24.11
CA PRO A 96 6.09 4.41 -23.22
C PRO A 96 5.96 5.80 -23.86
N ALA A 97 6.04 5.90 -25.19
CA ALA A 97 5.88 7.15 -25.91
C ALA A 97 4.42 7.66 -25.96
N LYS A 98 3.44 6.82 -25.58
CA LYS A 98 2.01 7.10 -25.70
C LYS A 98 1.21 6.50 -24.54
N LEU A 99 1.45 6.96 -23.31
CA LEU A 99 0.74 6.51 -22.11
C LEU A 99 -0.72 7.02 -22.09
N PRO A 100 -1.74 6.17 -22.36
CA PRO A 100 -3.14 6.57 -22.28
C PRO A 100 -3.53 6.89 -20.83
N LYS A 101 -4.56 7.72 -20.60
CA LYS A 101 -4.93 8.18 -19.25
C LYS A 101 -5.17 7.05 -18.24
N GLY A 102 -5.83 5.96 -18.63
CA GLY A 102 -6.04 4.81 -17.74
C GLY A 102 -4.73 4.19 -17.24
N TYR A 103 -3.70 4.14 -18.07
CA TYR A 103 -2.38 3.64 -17.69
C TYR A 103 -1.52 4.69 -16.96
N GLN A 104 -1.87 5.98 -17.02
CA GLN A 104 -1.23 7.00 -16.15
C GLN A 104 -1.53 6.73 -14.68
N TYR A 105 -2.71 6.17 -14.38
CA TYR A 105 -3.03 5.71 -13.02
C TYR A 105 -2.11 4.58 -12.60
N LEU A 106 -1.99 3.53 -13.42
CA LEU A 106 -1.10 2.39 -13.12
C LEU A 106 0.37 2.81 -13.02
N GLN A 107 0.84 3.71 -13.88
CA GLN A 107 2.19 4.25 -13.76
C GLN A 107 2.36 4.99 -12.42
N ALA A 108 1.39 5.84 -12.05
CA ALA A 108 1.44 6.55 -10.77
C ALA A 108 1.35 5.59 -9.56
N LEU A 109 0.65 4.45 -9.70
CA LEU A 109 0.62 3.39 -8.70
C LEU A 109 2.00 2.71 -8.59
N ALA A 110 2.64 2.38 -9.71
CA ALA A 110 3.98 1.79 -9.75
C ALA A 110 5.04 2.70 -9.14
N ASP A 111 4.92 4.02 -9.35
CA ASP A 111 5.86 5.02 -8.83
C ASP A 111 5.53 5.44 -7.38
N SER A 112 4.40 5.01 -6.83
CA SER A 112 3.96 5.36 -5.48
C SER A 112 4.67 4.53 -4.41
N LYS A 113 4.59 4.98 -3.16
CA LYS A 113 4.98 4.22 -1.97
C LYS A 113 3.85 4.21 -0.97
N LEU A 114 3.74 3.12 -0.23
CA LEU A 114 2.86 3.07 0.94
C LEU A 114 3.35 4.09 1.98
N GLY A 115 2.41 4.74 2.65
CA GLY A 115 2.70 5.68 3.72
C GLY A 115 1.49 5.84 4.63
N ILE A 116 1.75 6.37 5.83
CA ILE A 116 0.71 6.71 6.80
C ILE A 116 0.46 8.21 6.75
N TRP A 117 -0.74 8.62 6.39
CA TRP A 117 -1.11 10.01 6.13
C TRP A 117 -2.04 10.54 7.20
N GLU A 118 -1.63 11.62 7.87
CA GLU A 118 -2.45 12.36 8.81
C GLU A 118 -3.48 13.24 8.08
N VAL A 119 -4.74 13.11 8.48
CA VAL A 119 -5.83 13.99 8.01
C VAL A 119 -5.84 15.28 8.84
N VAL A 120 -5.34 16.35 8.25
CA VAL A 120 -5.14 17.65 8.92
C VAL A 120 -6.41 18.50 8.91
N ASP A 121 -7.17 18.46 7.81
CA ASP A 121 -8.42 19.20 7.66
C ASP A 121 -9.34 18.53 6.64
N VAL A 122 -10.65 18.71 6.78
CA VAL A 122 -11.66 18.16 5.86
C VAL A 122 -12.67 19.26 5.52
N LYS A 123 -12.84 19.52 4.22
CA LYS A 123 -13.78 20.51 3.69
C LYS A 123 -14.60 19.91 2.55
N GLY A 124 -15.83 19.50 2.85
CA GLY A 124 -16.70 18.84 1.88
C GLY A 124 -16.13 17.49 1.47
N LYS A 125 -15.85 17.30 0.19
CA LYS A 125 -15.24 16.07 -0.37
C LYS A 125 -13.71 16.15 -0.50
N THR A 126 -13.08 17.16 0.09
CA THR A 126 -11.63 17.38 0.00
C THR A 126 -11.01 17.29 1.38
N ALA A 127 -9.95 16.50 1.51
CA ALA A 127 -9.15 16.37 2.72
C ALA A 127 -7.73 16.89 2.48
N LYS A 128 -7.13 17.45 3.53
CA LYS A 128 -5.72 17.86 3.57
C LYS A 128 -4.92 16.78 4.24
N LEU A 129 -3.94 16.23 3.53
CA LEU A 129 -3.10 15.16 4.04
C LEU A 129 -1.67 15.64 4.24
N LYS A 130 -1.04 15.10 5.28
CA LYS A 130 0.38 15.24 5.58
C LYS A 130 0.96 13.87 5.85
N LEU A 131 2.17 13.58 5.37
CA LEU A 131 2.85 12.34 5.73
C LEU A 131 3.16 12.37 7.24
N LEU A 132 2.74 11.34 7.97
CA LEU A 132 2.97 11.24 9.40
C LEU A 132 4.48 11.09 9.68
N GLY A 133 4.97 11.71 10.76
CA GLY A 133 6.38 11.62 11.16
C GLY A 133 7.37 12.40 10.29
N GLN A 134 6.94 13.05 9.21
CA GLN A 134 7.83 13.78 8.30
C GLN A 134 7.41 15.24 8.10
N ASP A 135 8.38 16.11 7.82
CA ASP A 135 8.12 17.51 7.45
C ASP A 135 7.89 17.65 5.94
N THR A 136 6.81 17.06 5.45
CA THR A 136 6.41 17.13 4.04
C THR A 136 5.34 18.20 3.79
N PRO A 137 5.22 18.72 2.55
CA PRO A 137 4.11 19.59 2.17
C PRO A 137 2.74 18.92 2.40
N ILE A 138 1.78 19.73 2.83
CA ILE A 138 0.37 19.34 2.88
C ILE A 138 -0.22 19.46 1.48
N PHE A 139 -0.98 18.47 1.03
CA PHE A 139 -1.69 18.51 -0.23
C PHE A 139 -3.17 18.13 -0.07
N ASP A 140 -3.96 18.56 -1.04
CA ASP A 140 -5.39 18.28 -1.12
C ASP A 140 -5.62 16.98 -1.89
N VAL A 141 -6.50 16.13 -1.37
CA VAL A 141 -7.05 14.96 -2.07
C VAL A 141 -8.57 14.98 -2.02
N ASN A 142 -9.21 14.48 -3.06
CA ASN A 142 -10.64 14.25 -3.03
C ASN A 142 -10.91 12.86 -2.43
N ILE A 143 -11.63 12.82 -1.32
CA ILE A 143 -11.99 11.60 -0.62
C ILE A 143 -13.52 11.57 -0.53
N ASP A 144 -14.15 10.52 -1.07
CA ASP A 144 -15.60 10.31 -0.97
C ASP A 144 -15.98 9.48 0.27
N ILE A 145 -15.29 9.73 1.38
CA ILE A 145 -15.59 9.12 2.67
C ILE A 145 -16.46 10.14 3.42
N GLN A 146 -17.76 9.85 3.46
CA GLN A 146 -18.70 10.61 4.27
C GLN A 146 -18.37 10.32 5.74
N ASN A 147 -17.71 11.26 6.41
CA ASN A 147 -17.34 11.23 7.84
C ASN A 147 -16.00 10.58 8.19
N LEU A 148 -14.91 11.00 7.54
CA LEU A 148 -13.57 10.77 8.09
C LEU A 148 -13.39 11.62 9.36
N PRO A 149 -13.18 11.02 10.55
CA PRO A 149 -12.98 11.79 11.78
C PRO A 149 -11.74 12.67 11.67
N LYS A 150 -11.77 13.83 12.32
CA LYS A 150 -10.56 14.63 12.52
C LYS A 150 -9.65 13.85 13.47
N ASN A 151 -8.35 13.81 13.19
CA ASN A 151 -7.32 13.04 13.93
C ASN A 151 -7.20 11.54 13.56
N VAL A 152 -7.77 11.09 12.45
CA VAL A 152 -7.47 9.76 11.91
C VAL A 152 -6.26 9.80 10.98
N CYS A 153 -5.49 8.73 11.00
CA CYS A 153 -4.43 8.45 10.05
C CYS A 153 -4.93 7.46 8.99
N ILE A 154 -4.31 7.47 7.81
CA ILE A 154 -4.71 6.58 6.73
C ILE A 154 -3.45 5.94 6.17
N ALA A 155 -3.31 4.62 6.28
CA ALA A 155 -2.32 3.88 5.54
C ALA A 155 -2.82 3.69 4.10
N THR A 156 -2.13 4.30 3.14
CA THR A 156 -2.48 4.25 1.72
C THR A 156 -1.31 4.73 0.86
N ARG A 157 -1.32 4.35 -0.41
CA ARG A 157 -0.50 4.98 -1.44
C ARG A 157 -1.11 6.32 -1.85
N VAL A 158 -0.25 7.29 -2.18
CA VAL A 158 -0.63 8.56 -2.80
C VAL A 158 -0.07 8.59 -4.21
N LEU A 159 -0.97 8.72 -5.19
CA LEU A 159 -0.65 8.65 -6.61
C LEU A 159 -0.61 10.07 -7.17
N ALA A 160 0.56 10.44 -7.67
CA ALA A 160 0.79 11.73 -8.32
C ALA A 160 0.49 11.64 -9.82
N LEU A 161 -0.65 12.18 -10.26
CA LEU A 161 -1.04 12.19 -11.67
C LEU A 161 -0.42 13.40 -12.43
N PRO A 162 -0.25 13.34 -13.77
CA PRO A 162 0.44 14.36 -14.56
C PRO A 162 -0.07 15.81 -14.44
N ASN A 163 -1.30 16.02 -13.94
CA ASN A 163 -1.89 17.34 -13.74
C ASN A 163 -1.69 17.91 -12.32
N GLN A 164 -0.65 17.45 -11.60
CA GLN A 164 -0.42 17.76 -10.17
C GLN A 164 -1.61 17.38 -9.28
N GLN A 165 -2.41 16.42 -9.75
CA GLN A 165 -3.52 15.90 -8.99
C GLN A 165 -3.03 14.71 -8.17
N ASN A 166 -3.14 14.83 -6.86
CA ASN A 166 -2.94 13.70 -5.96
C ASN A 166 -4.27 12.99 -5.74
N ILE A 167 -4.24 11.66 -5.81
CA ILE A 167 -5.35 10.79 -5.41
C ILE A 167 -4.81 9.71 -4.49
N LEU A 168 -5.70 9.07 -3.75
CA LEU A 168 -5.36 7.91 -2.92
C LEU A 168 -5.47 6.63 -3.74
N GLY A 169 -4.68 5.64 -3.34
CA GLY A 169 -4.88 4.25 -3.77
C GLY A 169 -6.21 3.69 -3.26
N PHE A 170 -6.53 2.50 -3.73
CA PHE A 170 -7.69 1.75 -3.30
C PHE A 170 -7.47 1.07 -1.95
N GLY A 171 -6.22 0.70 -1.63
CA GLY A 171 -5.82 0.08 -0.37
C GLY A 171 -5.77 1.07 0.79
N LEU A 172 -6.94 1.61 1.15
CA LEU A 172 -7.10 2.63 2.17
C LEU A 172 -7.47 2.01 3.51
N LEU A 173 -6.53 2.01 4.47
CA LEU A 173 -6.77 1.51 5.82
C LEU A 173 -6.78 2.68 6.83
N PRO A 174 -7.93 3.01 7.45
CA PRO A 174 -7.99 4.00 8.50
C PRO A 174 -7.33 3.46 9.77
N LEU A 175 -6.50 4.28 10.39
CA LEU A 175 -5.78 3.98 11.61
C LEU A 175 -6.06 5.04 12.68
N GLU A 176 -6.18 4.62 13.92
CA GLU A 176 -6.04 5.49 15.06
C GLU A 176 -4.65 6.12 15.05
N ARG A 177 -4.57 7.35 15.55
CA ARG A 177 -3.30 8.07 15.51
C ARG A 177 -2.24 7.40 16.37
N GLU A 178 -2.64 6.79 17.49
CA GLU A 178 -1.73 6.13 18.42
C GLU A 178 -1.06 4.94 17.75
N ASP A 179 -1.84 4.01 17.19
CA ASP A 179 -1.34 2.85 16.44
C ASP A 179 -0.46 3.25 15.26
N ALA A 180 -0.85 4.30 14.55
CA ALA A 180 -0.07 4.86 13.45
C ALA A 180 1.30 5.40 13.91
N ILE A 181 1.39 5.97 15.11
CA ILE A 181 2.66 6.44 15.69
C ILE A 181 3.48 5.24 16.16
N ASP A 182 2.86 4.28 16.84
CA ASP A 182 3.52 3.09 17.37
C ASP A 182 4.12 2.25 16.23
N THR A 183 3.40 2.11 15.11
CA THR A 183 3.93 1.51 13.87
C THR A 183 5.21 2.21 13.41
N LEU A 184 5.21 3.55 13.33
CA LEU A 184 6.38 4.31 12.87
C LEU A 184 7.55 4.24 13.85
N ASP A 185 7.28 4.24 15.15
CA ASP A 185 8.29 4.14 16.20
C ASP A 185 8.93 2.73 16.19
N TYR A 186 8.14 1.67 15.97
CA TYR A 186 8.63 0.32 15.77
C TYR A 186 9.57 0.23 14.55
N LEU A 187 9.12 0.71 13.38
CA LEU A 187 9.94 0.71 12.16
C LEU A 187 11.25 1.51 12.35
N ALA A 188 11.20 2.62 13.09
CA ALA A 188 12.38 3.41 13.41
C ALA A 188 13.35 2.66 14.34
N ALA A 189 12.85 1.90 15.30
CA ALA A 189 13.65 1.12 16.23
C ALA A 189 14.40 -0.03 15.52
N ILE A 190 13.72 -0.79 14.68
CA ILE A 190 14.29 -1.97 14.00
C ILE A 190 15.21 -1.59 12.82
N ARG A 191 15.12 -0.37 12.29
CA ARG A 191 15.94 0.10 11.16
C ARG A 191 17.44 -0.19 11.35
N GLY A 192 17.94 0.06 12.56
CA GLY A 192 19.35 -0.15 12.90
C GLY A 192 19.75 -1.63 12.88
N GLU A 193 18.83 -2.50 13.29
CA GLU A 193 19.02 -3.95 13.32
C GLU A 193 19.05 -4.53 11.91
N ILE A 194 18.09 -4.15 11.05
CA ILE A 194 18.06 -4.55 9.64
C ILE A 194 19.35 -4.10 8.93
N LEU A 195 19.79 -2.86 9.15
CA LEU A 195 21.05 -2.38 8.56
C LEU A 195 22.28 -3.17 9.04
N ALA A 196 22.33 -3.53 10.32
CA ALA A 196 23.41 -4.33 10.87
C ALA A 196 23.40 -5.76 10.29
N GLN A 197 22.22 -6.35 10.13
CA GLN A 197 22.03 -7.66 9.52
C GLN A 197 22.46 -7.66 8.05
N LEU A 198 21.98 -6.71 7.24
CA LEU A 198 22.39 -6.54 5.84
C LEU A 198 23.90 -6.36 5.70
N ALA A 199 24.54 -5.61 6.61
CA ALA A 199 25.99 -5.45 6.61
C ALA A 199 26.76 -6.73 6.96
N ALA A 200 26.19 -7.59 7.81
CA ALA A 200 26.78 -8.86 8.21
C ALA A 200 26.62 -9.96 7.15
N GLU A 201 25.43 -10.07 6.56
CA GLU A 201 25.06 -11.12 5.61
C GLU A 201 25.52 -10.79 4.19
N GLN A 202 25.49 -9.52 3.81
CA GLN A 202 25.80 -9.05 2.45
C GLN A 202 26.94 -8.00 2.46
N PRO A 203 28.14 -8.34 2.95
CA PRO A 203 29.23 -7.39 3.13
C PRO A 203 29.80 -6.83 1.81
N HIS A 204 29.44 -7.43 0.68
CA HIS A 204 29.88 -7.03 -0.66
C HIS A 204 29.06 -5.87 -1.23
N LEU A 205 27.88 -5.59 -0.67
CA LEU A 205 27.03 -4.50 -1.12
C LEU A 205 27.60 -3.14 -0.74
N SER A 206 27.52 -2.21 -1.69
CA SER A 206 27.76 -0.80 -1.44
C SER A 206 26.76 -0.25 -0.41
N GLU A 207 27.07 0.92 0.14
CA GLU A 207 26.16 1.60 1.05
C GLU A 207 24.82 1.96 0.37
N ALA A 208 24.86 2.34 -0.90
CA ALA A 208 23.66 2.67 -1.67
C ALA A 208 22.75 1.45 -1.86
N GLU A 209 23.32 0.30 -2.24
CA GLU A 209 22.56 -0.95 -2.39
C GLU A 209 21.96 -1.39 -1.05
N ARG A 210 22.70 -1.26 0.06
CA ARG A 210 22.16 -1.56 1.40
C ARG A 210 21.04 -0.63 1.83
N GLN A 211 21.12 0.67 1.49
CA GLN A 211 20.03 1.61 1.76
C GLN A 211 18.79 1.30 0.91
N GLN A 212 18.97 0.81 -0.32
CA GLN A 212 17.87 0.36 -1.16
C GLN A 212 17.17 -0.86 -0.55
N LEU A 213 17.92 -1.92 -0.23
CA LEU A 213 17.36 -3.11 0.41
C LEU A 213 16.67 -2.78 1.74
N LEU A 214 17.28 -1.94 2.59
CA LEU A 214 16.61 -1.46 3.81
C LEU A 214 15.26 -0.81 3.51
N GLN A 215 15.18 -0.03 2.43
CA GLN A 215 13.96 0.67 2.08
C GLN A 215 12.86 -0.26 1.56
N GLU A 216 13.23 -1.35 0.89
CA GLU A 216 12.34 -2.43 0.46
C GLU A 216 11.81 -3.17 1.70
N GLU A 217 12.70 -3.66 2.57
CA GLU A 217 12.35 -4.34 3.84
C GLU A 217 11.42 -3.49 4.73
N LEU A 218 11.74 -2.19 4.91
CA LEU A 218 10.89 -1.29 5.69
C LEU A 218 9.55 -1.00 5.03
N ASN A 219 9.45 -1.09 3.70
CA ASN A 219 8.18 -0.92 3.00
C ASN A 219 7.29 -2.15 3.19
N ASP A 220 7.87 -3.34 3.23
CA ASP A 220 7.14 -4.59 3.44
C ASP A 220 6.69 -4.72 4.89
N LEU A 221 7.56 -4.38 5.84
CA LEU A 221 7.17 -4.28 7.25
C LEU A 221 6.10 -3.20 7.48
N LEU A 222 6.16 -2.06 6.79
CA LEU A 222 5.09 -1.07 6.87
C LEU A 222 3.75 -1.63 6.38
N PHE A 223 3.76 -2.44 5.32
CA PHE A 223 2.56 -3.13 4.83
C PHE A 223 2.00 -4.07 5.90
N TYR A 224 2.82 -4.97 6.44
CA TYR A 224 2.39 -5.91 7.48
C TYR A 224 1.89 -5.22 8.74
N GLU A 225 2.62 -4.22 9.25
CA GLU A 225 2.26 -3.48 10.46
C GLU A 225 0.98 -2.67 10.29
N THR A 226 0.79 -2.01 9.15
CA THR A 226 -0.44 -1.23 8.92
C THR A 226 -1.66 -2.11 8.70
N PHE A 227 -1.48 -3.29 8.10
CA PHE A 227 -2.54 -4.28 7.99
C PHE A 227 -2.91 -4.86 9.36
N ALA A 228 -1.93 -5.29 10.15
CA ALA A 228 -2.15 -5.83 11.48
C ALA A 228 -2.77 -4.80 12.45
N SER A 229 -2.25 -3.57 12.46
CA SER A 229 -2.80 -2.47 13.27
C SER A 229 -4.25 -2.19 12.89
N TRP A 230 -4.56 -2.14 11.58
CA TRP A 230 -5.93 -1.87 11.13
C TRP A 230 -6.92 -2.94 11.60
N ILE A 231 -6.54 -4.22 11.49
CA ILE A 231 -7.33 -5.35 11.99
C ILE A 231 -7.46 -5.30 13.52
N GLY A 232 -6.36 -5.01 14.23
CA GLY A 232 -6.30 -4.95 15.69
C GLY A 232 -7.35 -4.02 16.31
N GLN A 233 -7.58 -2.86 15.70
CA GLN A 233 -8.64 -1.91 16.12
C GLN A 233 -10.04 -2.54 16.18
N GLY A 234 -10.29 -3.61 15.42
CA GLY A 234 -11.55 -4.36 15.46
C GLY A 234 -11.73 -5.23 16.71
N PHE A 235 -10.64 -5.51 17.42
CA PHE A 235 -10.58 -6.38 18.60
C PHE A 235 -10.31 -5.63 19.91
N GLU A 236 -10.13 -4.31 19.86
CA GLU A 236 -9.95 -3.45 21.04
C GLU A 236 -11.31 -3.13 21.69
N GLU A 237 -11.53 -3.62 22.91
CA GLU A 237 -12.70 -3.29 23.77
C GLU A 237 -12.40 -2.21 24.82
#